data_AF-A0A180EU70-F1
#
_entry.id   AF-A0A180EU70-F1
#
_cell.length_a   1.000
_cell.length_b   1.000
_cell.length_c   1.000
_cell.angle_alpha   90.00
_cell.angle_beta   90.00
_cell.angle_gamma   90.00
#
_symmetry.space_group_name_H-M   'P 1'
#
loop_
_entity.id
_entity.type
_entity.pdbx_description
1 polymer ?
#
loop_
_entity_poly.entity_id
_entity_poly.type
_entity_poly.pdbx_seq_one_letter_code
_entity_poly.pdbx_strand_id
1 'polypeptide(L)'
;MNKELQFLMYNTPQENIKIDVVVKDETIWLTQKAMAALFGVESHTITYHLKEIFQSGELQADSTTRKIRVVQQEGKREVSREIDFYNLDAIISVGYRVNSVKATQFRIWATKTLKEFITKGFVLDDERLKQGKTAFGKDYFRELLERVRSIRVSERRIWQQITDIFAECSYDKNSTVTKDFCHDTK
;
A
#
# COMPACT_ATOMS: atom_id res chain seq x y z
N MET A 1 20.09 1.57 10.48
CA MET A 1 20.16 2.59 9.40
C MET A 1 18.78 3.19 9.26
N ASN A 2 18.53 4.34 9.91
CA ASN A 2 17.26 5.06 9.81
C ASN A 2 17.14 5.58 8.38
N LYS A 3 16.28 4.97 7.58
CA LYS A 3 15.84 5.56 6.33
C LYS A 3 14.70 6.50 6.69
N GLU A 4 14.94 7.81 6.64
CA GLU A 4 13.86 8.80 6.66
C GLU A 4 13.01 8.60 5.40
N LEU A 5 11.99 7.77 5.50
CA LEU A 5 10.92 7.77 4.52
C LEU A 5 9.97 8.88 4.91
N GLN A 6 9.83 9.87 4.03
CA GLN A 6 8.66 10.73 4.00
C GLN A 6 7.47 9.83 3.69
N PHE A 7 6.90 9.23 4.72
CA PHE A 7 5.76 8.35 4.59
C PHE A 7 4.52 9.22 4.40
N LEU A 8 4.27 9.60 3.15
CA LEU A 8 3.01 10.19 2.73
C LEU A 8 1.92 9.13 2.84
N MET A 9 1.32 8.99 4.03
CA MET A 9 0.13 8.17 4.16
C MET A 9 -1.10 8.93 3.63
N TYR A 10 -1.08 10.26 3.65
CA TYR A 10 -1.99 11.14 2.94
C TYR A 10 -1.41 12.56 3.04
N ASN A 11 -1.12 13.20 1.90
CA ASN A 11 -0.76 14.62 1.90
C ASN A 11 -2.02 15.41 2.27
N THR A 12 -2.18 15.79 3.54
CA THR A 12 -3.05 16.93 3.86
C THR A 12 -2.36 18.19 3.32
N PRO A 13 -3.03 19.03 2.52
CA PRO A 13 -2.44 20.24 1.91
C PRO A 13 -1.79 21.22 2.91
N GLN A 14 -2.08 21.07 4.21
CA GLN A 14 -1.75 22.03 5.25
C GLN A 14 -0.61 21.59 6.19
N GLU A 15 -0.17 20.32 6.20
CA GLU A 15 0.86 19.89 7.15
C GLU A 15 1.84 18.88 6.55
N ASN A 16 3.09 19.31 6.42
CA ASN A 16 4.22 18.47 6.03
C ASN A 16 4.73 17.72 7.28
N ILE A 17 3.95 16.75 7.77
CA ILE A 17 4.30 16.00 8.98
C ILE A 17 5.44 15.03 8.64
N LYS A 18 6.62 15.26 9.20
CA LYS A 18 7.73 14.30 9.18
C LYS A 18 7.52 13.29 10.29
N ILE A 19 7.35 12.02 9.93
CA ILE A 19 7.18 10.92 10.87
C ILE A 19 8.35 9.97 10.68
N ASP A 20 9.04 9.64 11.78
CA ASP A 20 10.10 8.66 11.75
C ASP A 20 9.50 7.27 11.50
N VAL A 21 9.81 6.72 10.33
CA VAL A 21 9.31 5.44 9.88
C VAL A 21 10.46 4.45 9.71
N VAL A 22 10.29 3.25 10.26
CA VAL A 22 11.21 2.15 9.98
C VAL A 22 10.58 1.26 8.92
N VAL A 23 11.30 1.04 7.82
CA VAL A 23 10.92 0.05 6.80
C VAL A 23 11.74 -1.21 6.97
N LYS A 24 11.04 -2.33 7.13
CA LYS A 24 11.63 -3.66 7.25
C LYS A 24 10.63 -4.72 6.80
N ASP A 25 11.11 -5.73 6.10
CA ASP A 25 10.30 -6.85 5.59
C ASP A 25 9.10 -6.38 4.75
N GLU A 26 9.34 -5.41 3.87
CA GLU A 26 8.33 -4.80 2.97
C GLU A 26 7.12 -4.17 3.67
N THR A 27 7.21 -3.96 4.98
CA THR A 27 6.19 -3.29 5.76
C THR A 27 6.76 -2.09 6.52
N ILE A 28 5.84 -1.27 7.00
CA ILE A 28 6.12 -0.08 7.80
C ILE A 28 5.99 -0.42 9.27
N TRP A 29 6.91 0.11 10.05
CA TRP A 29 6.95 0.00 11.49
C TRP A 29 6.98 1.40 12.13
N LEU A 30 6.06 1.66 13.05
CA LEU A 30 5.97 2.91 13.81
C LEU A 30 6.03 2.65 15.31
N THR A 31 6.61 3.58 16.05
CA THR A 31 6.48 3.62 17.51
C THR A 31 5.12 4.20 17.91
N GLN A 32 4.69 4.00 19.17
CA GLN A 32 3.48 4.65 19.69
C GLN A 32 3.55 6.18 19.56
N LYS A 33 4.73 6.77 19.77
CA LYS A 33 4.96 8.21 19.60
C LYS A 33 4.77 8.66 18.15
N ALA A 34 5.28 7.89 17.19
CA ALA A 34 5.11 8.19 15.77
C ALA A 34 3.65 8.06 15.32
N MET A 35 2.93 7.02 15.79
CA MET A 35 1.48 6.87 15.55
C MET A 35 0.67 8.01 16.17
N ALA A 36 1.04 8.46 17.37
CA ALA A 36 0.40 9.60 18.04
C ALA A 36 0.53 10.88 17.19
N ALA A 37 1.72 11.15 16.64
CA ALA A 37 1.95 12.27 15.73
C ALA A 37 1.17 12.13 14.41
N LEU A 38 1.14 10.92 13.82
CA LEU A 38 0.37 10.60 12.61
C LEU A 38 -1.10 10.95 12.79
N PHE A 39 -1.71 10.48 13.87
CA PHE A 39 -3.13 10.64 14.13
C PHE A 39 -3.47 11.89 14.94
N GLY A 40 -2.49 12.73 15.31
CA GLY A 40 -2.74 13.97 16.05
C GLY A 40 -3.40 13.74 17.41
N VAL A 41 -2.96 12.72 18.13
CA VAL A 41 -3.41 12.39 19.49
C VAL A 41 -2.22 12.20 20.41
N GLU A 42 -2.46 12.03 21.70
CA GLU A 42 -1.41 11.71 22.65
C GLU A 42 -1.02 10.23 22.60
N SER A 43 0.21 9.91 23.00
CA SER A 43 0.70 8.54 22.98
C SER A 43 -0.10 7.60 23.89
N HIS A 44 -0.67 8.10 24.99
CA HIS A 44 -1.49 7.29 25.89
C HIS A 44 -2.76 6.76 25.19
N THR A 45 -3.33 7.52 24.25
CA THR A 45 -4.50 7.11 23.46
C THR A 45 -4.14 5.93 22.54
N ILE A 46 -2.94 5.96 21.96
CA ILE A 46 -2.42 4.86 21.15
C ILE A 46 -2.21 3.61 22.00
N THR A 47 -1.60 3.75 23.19
CA THR A 47 -1.41 2.65 24.14
C THR A 47 -2.75 1.99 24.51
N TYR A 48 -3.78 2.81 24.78
CA TYR A 48 -5.13 2.33 25.08
C TYR A 48 -5.69 1.49 23.93
N HIS A 49 -5.70 2.01 22.70
CA HIS A 49 -6.26 1.28 21.56
C HIS A 49 -5.49 -0.01 21.23
N LEU A 50 -4.16 0.00 21.32
CA LEU A 50 -3.36 -1.21 21.13
C LEU A 50 -3.72 -2.30 22.15
N LYS A 51 -3.89 -1.90 23.42
CA LYS A 51 -4.31 -2.83 24.48
C LYS A 51 -5.66 -3.46 24.15
N GLU A 52 -6.67 -2.67 23.77
CA GLU A 52 -8.00 -3.18 23.40
C GLU A 52 -7.96 -4.08 22.15
N ILE A 53 -7.13 -3.74 21.14
CA ILE A 53 -6.94 -4.55 19.93
C ILE A 53 -6.40 -5.94 20.30
N PHE A 54 -5.40 -6.01 21.18
CA PHE A 54 -4.84 -7.29 21.60
C PHE A 54 -5.76 -8.06 22.54
N GLN A 55 -6.48 -7.38 23.43
CA GLN A 55 -7.44 -8.01 24.35
C GLN A 55 -8.65 -8.61 23.61
N SER A 56 -9.13 -7.94 22.56
CA SER A 56 -10.20 -8.47 21.72
C SER A 56 -9.75 -9.60 20.78
N GLY A 57 -8.43 -9.83 20.65
CA GLY A 57 -7.86 -10.82 19.74
C GLY A 57 -7.93 -10.42 18.27
N GLU A 58 -8.22 -9.16 17.94
CA GLU A 58 -8.21 -8.67 16.56
C GLU A 58 -6.82 -8.84 15.94
N LEU A 59 -5.77 -8.53 16.70
CA LEU A 59 -4.38 -8.76 16.31
C LEU A 59 -3.65 -9.52 17.42
N GLN A 60 -2.65 -10.31 17.02
CA GLN A 60 -1.71 -10.95 17.94
C GLN A 60 -0.51 -10.03 18.15
N ALA A 61 -0.14 -9.79 19.41
CA ALA A 61 0.95 -8.88 19.74
C ALA A 61 2.29 -9.36 19.15
N ASP A 62 2.57 -10.67 19.20
CA ASP A 62 3.84 -11.25 18.74
C ASP A 62 4.06 -11.14 17.22
N SER A 63 2.99 -11.08 16.42
CA SER A 63 3.10 -10.91 14.96
C SER A 63 3.14 -9.45 14.52
N THR A 64 2.62 -8.55 15.35
CA THR A 64 2.41 -7.13 14.99
C THR A 64 3.34 -6.16 15.74
N THR A 65 4.06 -6.65 16.75
CA THR A 65 4.98 -5.88 17.58
C THR A 65 6.41 -6.41 17.49
N ARG A 66 7.38 -5.50 17.41
CA ARG A 66 8.81 -5.83 17.47
C ARG A 66 9.54 -4.88 18.42
N LYS A 67 10.34 -5.46 19.31
CA LYS A 67 11.28 -4.70 20.14
C LYS A 67 12.54 -4.40 19.35
N ILE A 68 12.85 -3.11 19.22
CA ILE A 68 14.09 -2.66 18.60
C ILE A 68 14.90 -1.90 19.65
N ARG A 69 16.15 -2.32 19.84
CA ARG A 69 17.10 -1.59 20.68
C ARG A 69 17.50 -0.31 19.95
N VAL A 70 17.14 0.83 20.53
CA VAL A 70 17.54 2.15 20.07
C VAL A 70 18.57 2.70 21.04
N VAL A 71 19.76 3.03 20.52
CA VAL A 71 20.80 3.73 21.27
C VAL A 71 20.60 5.21 21.05
N GLN A 72 20.46 5.96 22.14
CA GLN A 72 20.37 7.41 22.11
C GLN A 72 21.50 8.01 22.95
N GLN A 73 22.14 9.05 22.41
CA GLN A 73 23.07 9.89 23.14
C GLN A 73 22.28 10.86 24.02
N GLU A 74 22.41 10.74 25.34
CA GLU A 74 21.86 11.68 26.32
C GLU A 74 23.02 12.37 27.05
N GLY A 75 23.35 13.59 26.61
CA GLY A 75 24.49 14.35 27.12
C GLY A 75 25.83 13.70 26.73
N LYS A 76 26.53 13.11 27.71
CA LYS A 76 27.79 12.37 27.49
C LYS A 76 27.63 10.84 27.57
N ARG A 77 26.42 10.34 27.80
CA ARG A 77 26.15 8.91 28.02
C ARG A 77 25.35 8.33 26.86
N GLU A 78 25.74 7.14 26.41
CA GLU A 78 24.90 6.34 25.53
C GLU A 78 23.91 5.54 26.37
N VAL A 79 22.63 5.75 26.12
CA VAL A 79 21.53 5.03 26.77
C VAL A 79 20.87 4.15 25.74
N SER A 80 20.92 2.84 25.94
CA SER A 80 20.19 1.87 25.11
C SER A 80 18.83 1.58 25.74
N ARG A 81 17.76 1.76 24.98
CA ARG A 81 16.41 1.37 25.37
C ARG A 81 15.78 0.47 24.34
N GLU A 82 14.99 -0.49 24.80
CA GLU A 82 14.11 -1.26 23.91
C GLU A 82 12.84 -0.48 23.70
N ILE A 83 12.52 -0.21 22.43
CA ILE A 83 11.30 0.49 22.03
C ILE A 83 10.46 -0.48 21.21
N ASP A 84 9.17 -0.53 21.52
CA ASP A 84 8.20 -1.29 20.74
C ASP A 84 7.85 -0.56 19.44
N PHE A 85 7.93 -1.29 18.34
CA PHE A 85 7.50 -0.91 17.02
C PHE A 85 6.31 -1.76 16.60
N TYR A 86 5.35 -1.13 15.93
CA TYR A 86 4.08 -1.72 15.51
C TYR A 86 3.99 -1.67 13.99
N ASN A 87 3.59 -2.79 13.39
CA ASN A 87 3.52 -2.94 11.95
C ASN A 87 2.33 -2.19 11.33
N LEU A 88 2.21 -2.25 9.99
CA LEU A 88 1.13 -1.61 9.24
C LEU A 88 -0.27 -2.03 9.70
N ASP A 89 -0.49 -3.29 10.06
CA ASP A 89 -1.82 -3.77 10.51
C ASP A 89 -2.23 -3.08 11.81
N ALA A 90 -1.33 -3.00 12.79
CA ALA A 90 -1.57 -2.28 14.04
C ALA A 90 -1.82 -0.79 13.80
N ILE A 91 -1.08 -0.15 12.88
CA ILE A 91 -1.26 1.25 12.52
C ILE A 91 -2.65 1.48 11.92
N ILE A 92 -3.10 0.62 11.02
CA ILE A 92 -4.44 0.68 10.40
C ILE A 92 -5.50 0.49 11.48
N SER A 93 -5.43 -0.57 12.28
CA SER A 93 -6.40 -0.88 13.34
C SER A 93 -6.55 0.25 14.36
N VAL A 94 -5.45 0.91 14.74
CA VAL A 94 -5.48 2.10 15.60
C VAL A 94 -6.11 3.29 14.87
N GLY A 95 -5.73 3.54 13.61
CA GLY A 95 -6.27 4.65 12.81
C GLY A 95 -7.79 4.62 12.65
N TYR A 96 -8.40 3.43 12.66
CA TYR A 96 -9.86 3.27 12.64
C TYR A 96 -10.54 3.53 13.98
N ARG A 97 -9.82 3.42 15.10
CA ARG A 97 -10.36 3.61 16.47
C ARG A 97 -10.13 5.01 17.03
N VAL A 98 -9.08 5.68 16.58
CA VAL A 98 -8.74 7.03 17.06
C VAL A 98 -9.77 8.06 16.60
N ASN A 99 -10.25 8.86 17.54
CA ASN A 99 -11.14 9.98 17.25
C ASN A 99 -10.36 11.30 17.14
N SER A 100 -9.90 11.63 15.93
CA SER A 100 -9.27 12.91 15.63
C SER A 100 -9.54 13.34 14.19
N VAL A 101 -9.26 14.61 13.88
CA VAL A 101 -9.36 15.13 12.50
C VAL A 101 -8.40 14.37 11.57
N LYS A 102 -7.16 14.12 12.01
CA LYS A 102 -6.15 13.39 11.23
C LYS A 102 -6.56 11.94 10.99
N ALA A 103 -7.06 11.24 12.02
CA ALA A 103 -7.58 9.89 11.87
C ALA A 103 -8.83 9.84 10.96
N THR A 104 -9.66 10.88 10.98
CA THR A 104 -10.80 11.00 10.06
C THR A 104 -10.34 11.14 8.62
N GLN A 105 -9.34 11.99 8.35
CA GLN A 105 -8.74 12.12 7.01
C GLN A 105 -8.10 10.82 6.55
N PHE A 106 -7.40 10.12 7.43
CA PHE A 106 -6.88 8.78 7.18
C PHE A 106 -7.98 7.81 6.74
N ARG A 107 -9.10 7.75 7.46
CA ARG A 107 -10.25 6.88 7.10
C ARG A 107 -10.91 7.28 5.79
N ILE A 108 -11.05 8.58 5.51
CA ILE A 108 -11.58 9.08 4.22
C ILE A 108 -10.68 8.61 3.07
N TRP A 109 -9.36 8.77 3.23
CA TRP A 109 -8.38 8.31 2.25
C TRP A 109 -8.46 6.78 2.07
N ALA A 110 -8.42 6.00 3.15
CA ALA A 110 -8.48 4.54 3.09
C ALA A 110 -9.77 4.05 2.41
N THR A 111 -10.90 4.68 2.73
CA THR A 111 -12.21 4.37 2.12
C THR A 111 -12.22 4.71 0.64
N LYS A 112 -11.64 5.84 0.24
CA LYS A 112 -11.50 6.21 -1.18
C LYS A 112 -10.66 5.19 -1.94
N THR A 113 -9.52 4.80 -1.39
CA THR A 113 -8.64 3.77 -1.94
C THR A 113 -9.35 2.43 -2.10
N LEU A 114 -10.05 1.97 -1.06
CA LEU A 114 -10.83 0.73 -1.12
C LEU A 114 -11.94 0.80 -2.16
N LYS A 115 -12.68 1.91 -2.22
CA LYS A 115 -13.74 2.12 -3.20
C LYS A 115 -13.20 2.12 -4.63
N GLU A 116 -12.06 2.75 -4.86
CA GLU A 116 -11.39 2.75 -6.16
C GLU A 116 -10.97 1.34 -6.57
N PHE A 117 -10.36 0.58 -5.65
CA PHE A 117 -10.02 -0.82 -5.89
C PHE A 117 -11.25 -1.66 -6.26
N ILE A 118 -12.33 -1.56 -5.49
CA ILE A 118 -13.57 -2.31 -5.74
C ILE A 118 -14.19 -1.94 -7.09
N THR A 119 -14.13 -0.66 -7.47
CA THR A 119 -14.77 -0.16 -8.70
C THR A 119 -13.95 -0.46 -9.96
N LYS A 120 -12.63 -0.26 -9.90
CA LYS A 120 -11.73 -0.36 -11.07
C LYS A 120 -10.95 -1.67 -11.14
N GLY A 121 -10.86 -2.41 -10.03
CA GLY A 121 -9.98 -3.57 -9.88
C GLY A 121 -8.51 -3.24 -9.58
N PHE A 122 -8.15 -1.95 -9.46
CA PHE A 122 -6.78 -1.52 -9.17
C PHE A 122 -6.74 -0.16 -8.44
N VAL A 123 -5.61 0.11 -7.78
CA VAL A 123 -5.24 1.41 -7.21
C VAL A 123 -3.80 1.70 -7.60
N LEU A 124 -3.53 2.92 -8.05
CA LEU A 124 -2.18 3.37 -8.41
C LEU A 124 -1.85 4.70 -7.72
N ASP A 125 -0.61 4.82 -7.26
CA ASP A 125 -0.02 6.08 -6.81
C ASP A 125 0.83 6.64 -7.97
N ASP A 126 0.18 7.38 -8.88
CA ASP A 126 0.80 7.85 -10.13
C ASP A 126 2.03 8.72 -9.88
N GLU A 127 1.99 9.58 -8.86
CA GLU A 127 3.11 10.46 -8.52
C GLU A 127 4.32 9.67 -8.03
N ARG A 128 4.11 8.64 -7.20
CA ARG A 128 5.19 7.73 -6.79
C ARG A 128 5.77 6.96 -7.97
N LEU A 129 4.92 6.47 -8.88
CA LEU A 129 5.35 5.72 -10.06
C LEU A 129 6.14 6.60 -11.05
N LYS A 130 5.75 7.86 -11.24
CA LYS A 130 6.47 8.83 -12.10
C LYS A 130 7.82 9.24 -11.53
N GLN A 131 7.90 9.44 -10.21
CA GLN A 131 9.12 9.96 -9.56
C GLN A 131 10.22 8.89 -9.39
N GLY A 132 9.96 7.63 -9.77
CA GLY A 132 10.94 6.53 -9.65
C GLY A 132 11.38 6.27 -8.20
N LYS A 133 10.60 6.75 -7.22
CA LYS A 133 10.94 6.62 -5.80
C LYS A 133 10.63 5.19 -5.35
N THR A 134 11.67 4.42 -5.07
CA THR A 134 11.53 3.07 -4.52
C THR A 134 11.06 3.16 -3.06
N ALA A 135 9.77 2.98 -2.80
CA ALA A 135 9.20 3.06 -1.45
C ALA A 135 9.83 2.07 -0.45
N PHE A 136 10.36 0.95 -0.96
CA PHE A 136 10.98 -0.11 -0.14
C PHE A 136 12.34 -0.56 -0.70
N GLY A 137 12.99 0.27 -1.52
CA GLY A 137 14.19 -0.15 -2.26
C GLY A 137 13.91 -1.13 -3.40
N LYS A 138 12.63 -1.40 -3.69
CA LYS A 138 12.16 -2.14 -4.87
C LYS A 138 11.47 -1.21 -5.86
N ASP A 139 11.69 -1.49 -7.13
CA ASP A 139 11.03 -0.82 -8.26
C ASP A 139 9.77 -1.58 -8.66
N TYR A 140 8.64 -1.21 -8.06
CA TYR A 140 7.33 -1.79 -8.37
C TYR A 140 6.78 -1.38 -9.74
N PHE A 141 7.38 -0.38 -10.40
CA PHE A 141 6.96 0.02 -11.74
C PHE A 141 7.23 -1.09 -12.76
N ARG A 142 8.39 -1.76 -12.66
CA ARG A 142 8.70 -2.92 -13.52
C ARG A 142 7.74 -4.08 -13.29
N GLU A 143 7.43 -4.40 -12.05
CA GLU A 143 6.47 -5.45 -11.71
C GLU A 143 5.07 -5.15 -12.26
N LEU A 144 4.62 -3.90 -12.14
CA LEU A 144 3.36 -3.44 -12.72
C LEU A 144 3.36 -3.60 -14.25
N LEU A 145 4.44 -3.22 -14.92
CA LEU A 145 4.58 -3.37 -16.37
C LEU A 145 4.49 -4.85 -16.80
N GLU A 146 5.11 -5.75 -16.04
CA GLU A 146 5.04 -7.20 -16.30
C GLU A 146 3.62 -7.75 -16.12
N ARG A 147 2.90 -7.32 -15.08
CA ARG A 147 1.48 -7.68 -14.88
C ARG A 147 0.60 -7.18 -16.03
N VAL A 148 0.80 -5.94 -16.49
CA VAL A 148 0.06 -5.41 -17.66
C VAL A 148 0.37 -6.22 -18.93
N ARG A 149 1.63 -6.60 -19.13
CA ARG A 149 2.02 -7.46 -20.27
C ARG A 149 1.37 -8.83 -20.19
N SER A 150 1.33 -9.48 -19.02
CA SER A 150 0.71 -10.81 -18.88
C SER A 150 -0.80 -10.77 -19.15
N ILE A 151 -1.50 -9.72 -18.70
CA ILE A 151 -2.91 -9.49 -19.00
C ILE A 151 -3.12 -9.38 -20.52
N ARG A 152 -2.35 -8.54 -21.21
CA ARG A 152 -2.43 -8.40 -22.69
C ARG A 152 -2.15 -9.71 -23.44
N VAL A 153 -1.19 -10.51 -22.96
CA VAL A 153 -0.90 -11.82 -23.56
C VAL A 153 -2.09 -12.78 -23.39
N SER A 154 -2.76 -12.74 -22.23
CA SER A 154 -3.95 -13.57 -22.00
C SER A 154 -5.11 -13.18 -22.93
N GLU A 155 -5.35 -11.88 -23.13
CA GLU A 155 -6.35 -11.36 -24.06
C GLU A 155 -6.04 -11.77 -25.50
N ARG A 156 -4.78 -11.63 -25.94
CA ARG A 156 -4.36 -12.02 -27.29
C ARG A 156 -4.63 -13.51 -27.56
N ARG A 157 -4.37 -14.39 -26.61
CA ARG A 157 -4.62 -15.84 -26.77
C ARG A 157 -6.11 -16.13 -26.93
N ILE A 158 -6.97 -15.44 -26.19
CA ILE A 158 -8.43 -15.55 -26.32
C ILE A 158 -8.87 -15.06 -27.70
N TRP A 159 -8.38 -13.91 -28.16
CA TRP A 159 -8.70 -13.39 -29.49
C TRP A 159 -8.25 -14.34 -30.61
N GLN A 160 -7.06 -14.94 -30.51
CA GLN A 160 -6.60 -15.95 -31.46
C GLN A 160 -7.51 -17.17 -31.51
N GLN A 161 -7.92 -17.70 -30.34
CA GLN A 161 -8.86 -18.83 -30.29
C GLN A 161 -10.22 -18.50 -30.92
N ILE A 162 -10.74 -17.29 -30.70
CA ILE A 162 -11.97 -16.83 -31.35
C ILE A 162 -11.78 -16.81 -32.87
N THR A 163 -10.68 -16.23 -33.36
CA THR A 163 -10.37 -16.19 -34.80
C THR A 163 -10.26 -17.60 -35.40
N ASP A 164 -9.62 -18.54 -34.71
CA ASP A 164 -9.47 -19.94 -35.16
C ASP A 164 -10.84 -20.64 -35.25
N ILE A 165 -11.72 -20.48 -34.26
CA ILE A 165 -13.10 -21.01 -34.29
C ILE A 165 -13.90 -20.41 -35.46
N PHE A 166 -13.78 -19.10 -35.69
CA PHE A 166 -14.42 -18.44 -36.84
C PHE A 166 -13.89 -18.97 -38.19
N ALA A 167 -12.60 -19.30 -38.27
CA ALA A 167 -11.99 -19.89 -39.46
C ALA A 167 -12.44 -21.34 -39.71
N GLU A 168 -12.68 -22.12 -38.65
CA GLU A 168 -13.21 -23.49 -38.73
C GLU A 168 -14.71 -23.52 -39.08
N CYS A 169 -15.48 -22.52 -38.64
CA CYS A 169 -16.90 -22.38 -38.97
C CYS A 169 -17.15 -21.88 -40.40
N SER A 170 -16.54 -22.46 -41.44
CA SER A 170 -16.98 -22.40 -42.86
C SER A 170 -17.60 -21.06 -43.34
N TYR A 171 -16.94 -19.92 -43.12
CA TYR A 171 -17.39 -18.62 -43.63
C TYR A 171 -16.69 -18.24 -44.95
N ASP A 172 -17.38 -17.46 -45.79
CA ASP A 172 -16.83 -16.90 -47.02
C ASP A 172 -15.64 -15.98 -46.70
N LYS A 173 -14.43 -16.44 -47.08
CA LYS A 173 -13.16 -15.73 -46.86
C LYS A 173 -13.09 -14.38 -47.58
N ASN A 174 -13.96 -14.13 -48.55
CA ASN A 174 -13.98 -12.89 -49.32
C ASN A 174 -14.96 -11.83 -48.80
N SER A 175 -15.81 -12.19 -47.83
CA SER A 175 -16.68 -11.27 -47.11
C SER A 175 -15.89 -10.11 -46.51
N THR A 176 -16.38 -8.89 -46.69
CA THR A 176 -15.84 -7.67 -46.07
C THR A 176 -15.81 -7.77 -44.55
N VAL A 177 -16.85 -8.37 -43.95
CA VAL A 177 -16.96 -8.58 -42.49
C VAL A 177 -15.79 -9.44 -41.95
N THR A 178 -15.39 -10.47 -42.69
CA THR A 178 -14.28 -11.36 -42.30
C THR A 178 -12.93 -10.63 -42.37
N LYS A 179 -12.75 -9.77 -43.38
CA LYS A 179 -11.52 -8.99 -43.58
C LYS A 179 -11.37 -7.92 -42.50
N ASP A 180 -12.45 -7.24 -42.14
CA ASP A 180 -12.46 -6.22 -41.09
C ASP A 180 -12.18 -6.85 -39.71
N PHE A 181 -12.83 -7.99 -39.39
CA PHE A 181 -12.59 -8.71 -38.13
C PHE A 181 -11.15 -9.20 -37.96
N CYS A 182 -10.52 -9.72 -39.03
CA CYS A 182 -9.13 -10.17 -39.00
C CYS A 182 -8.11 -9.02 -39.02
N HIS A 183 -8.50 -7.84 -39.48
CA HIS A 183 -7.66 -6.64 -39.47
C HIS A 183 -7.56 -6.04 -38.07
N ASP A 184 -8.69 -5.96 -37.35
CA ASP A 184 -8.76 -5.35 -36.01
C ASP A 184 -8.14 -6.21 -34.89
N THR A 185 -7.82 -7.48 -35.19
CA THR A 185 -7.24 -8.45 -34.25
C THR A 185 -5.71 -8.63 -34.37
N LYS A 186 -5.03 -7.86 -35.24
CA LYS A 186 -3.55 -7.86 -35.37
C LYS A 186 -2.86 -6.81 -34.50
#